data_AF-A0A7J0DL38-F1
#
_entry.id   AF-A0A7J0DL38-F1
#
_cell.length_a   1.000
_cell.length_b   1.000
_cell.length_c   1.000
_cell.angle_alpha   90.00
_cell.angle_beta   90.00
_cell.angle_gamma   90.00
#
_symmetry.space_group_name_H-M   'P 1'
#
loop_
_entity.id
_entity.type
_entity.pdbx_description
1 polymer ?
#
loop_
_entity_poly.entity_id
_entity_poly.type
_entity_poly.pdbx_seq_one_letter_code
_entity_poly.pdbx_strand_id
1 'polypeptide(L)' 'MVQETDIIHIDEHLKVKEASVPGPHGARTVALTIDDDVHVEEQKRKREKFGEDGHVKSAC' A
#
# COMPACT_ATOMS: atom_id res chain seq x y z
N MET A 1 0.95 29.21 4.38
CA MET A 1 0.34 28.27 3.41
C MET A 1 0.77 26.86 3.80
N VAL A 2 -0.19 25.99 4.12
CA VAL A 2 0.05 24.57 4.43
C VAL A 2 0.30 23.82 3.14
N GLN A 3 1.27 22.90 3.13
CA GLN A 3 1.44 21.93 2.03
C GLN A 3 0.92 20.58 2.48
N GLU A 4 0.01 19.99 1.70
CA GLU A 4 -0.49 18.63 1.91
C GLU A 4 0.12 17.74 0.83
N THR A 5 0.61 16.58 1.23
CA THR A 5 1.20 15.59 0.33
C THR A 5 0.53 14.26 0.61
N ASP A 6 -0.18 13.74 -0.37
CA ASP A 6 -0.80 12.42 -0.33
C ASP A 6 0.21 11.39 -0.84
N ILE A 7 0.49 10.38 -0.04
CA ILE A 7 1.39 9.27 -0.37
C ILE A 7 0.50 8.03 -0.51
N ILE A 8 0.50 7.42 -1.69
CA ILE A 8 -0.26 6.19 -1.95
C ILE A 8 0.72 5.02 -1.92
N HIS A 9 0.49 4.06 -1.04
CA HIS A 9 1.17 2.78 -0.97
C HIS A 9 0.31 1.72 -1.63
N ILE A 10 0.89 0.97 -2.55
CA ILE A 10 0.24 -0.14 -3.23
C ILE A 10 1.10 -1.37 -2.96
N ASP A 11 0.46 -2.42 -2.49
CA ASP A 11 1.10 -3.68 -2.13
C ASP A 11 0.31 -4.83 -2.77
N GLU A 12 0.98 -5.64 -3.56
CA GLU A 12 0.38 -6.73 -4.33
C GLU A 12 0.91 -8.06 -3.81
N HIS A 13 0.02 -9.01 -3.50
CA HIS A 13 0.41 -10.35 -3.11
C HIS A 13 -0.21 -11.41 -4.00
N LEU A 14 0.64 -12.30 -4.49
CA LEU A 14 0.24 -13.48 -5.23
C LEU A 14 0.44 -14.74 -4.37
N LYS A 15 -0.60 -15.55 -4.23
CA LYS A 15 -0.57 -16.84 -3.55
C LYS A 15 -0.98 -17.95 -4.52
N VAL A 16 -0.09 -18.92 -4.71
CA VAL A 16 -0.35 -20.09 -5.54
C VAL A 16 -0.44 -21.32 -4.66
N LYS A 17 -1.50 -22.11 -4.83
CA LYS A 17 -1.72 -23.38 -4.12
C LYS A 17 -1.87 -24.50 -5.13
N GLU A 18 -1.24 -25.63 -4.84
CA GLU A 18 -1.32 -26.85 -5.64
C GLU A 18 -1.94 -27.96 -4.81
N ALA A 19 -2.90 -28.68 -5.38
CA ALA A 19 -3.54 -29.83 -4.75
C ALA A 19 -3.67 -31.00 -5.72
N SER A 20 -3.26 -32.19 -5.29
CA SER A 20 -3.56 -33.43 -6.02
C SER A 20 -5.01 -33.84 -5.76
N VAL A 21 -5.83 -33.90 -6.81
CA VAL A 21 -7.25 -34.27 -6.74
C VAL A 21 -7.54 -35.52 -7.58
N PRO A 22 -8.52 -36.35 -7.19
CA PRO A 22 -8.97 -37.46 -8.03
C PRO A 22 -9.56 -36.96 -9.35
N GLY A 23 -9.14 -37.56 -10.45
CA GLY A 23 -9.67 -37.35 -11.79
C GLY A 23 -10.54 -38.51 -12.27
N PRO A 24 -11.17 -38.37 -13.45
CA PRO A 24 -11.98 -39.43 -14.05
C PRO A 24 -11.19 -40.74 -14.17
N HIS A 25 -11.88 -41.87 -13.96
CA HIS A 25 -11.29 -43.21 -14.07
C HIS A 25 -10.11 -43.48 -13.11
N GLY A 26 -10.00 -42.76 -11.99
CA GLY A 26 -8.96 -42.98 -10.98
C GLY A 26 -7.60 -42.37 -11.35
N ALA A 27 -7.55 -41.58 -12.42
CA ALA A 27 -6.38 -40.74 -12.70
C ALA A 27 -6.15 -39.73 -11.57
N ARG A 28 -4.90 -39.33 -11.34
CA ARG A 28 -4.57 -38.25 -10.39
C ARG A 28 -4.37 -36.97 -11.20
N THR A 29 -5.10 -35.92 -10.84
CA THR A 29 -5.03 -34.60 -11.47
C THR A 29 -4.46 -33.60 -10.49
N VAL A 30 -3.87 -32.52 -11.00
CA VAL A 30 -3.39 -31.40 -10.18
C VAL A 30 -4.34 -30.22 -10.37
N ALA A 31 -4.86 -29.69 -9.27
CA ALA A 31 -5.61 -28.45 -9.23
C ALA A 31 -4.69 -27.32 -8.76
N LEU A 32 -4.64 -26.23 -9.54
CA LEU A 32 -3.93 -25.01 -9.19
C LEU A 32 -4.96 -23.94 -8.81
N THR A 33 -4.74 -23.30 -7.66
CA THR A 33 -5.49 -22.12 -7.22
C THR A 33 -4.53 -20.95 -7.17
N ILE A 34 -4.93 -19.85 -7.80
CA ILE A 34 -4.19 -18.60 -7.83
C ILE A 34 -5.07 -17.57 -7.13
N ASP A 35 -4.63 -17.13 -5.95
CA ASP A 35 -5.24 -16.05 -5.19
C ASP A 35 -4.35 -14.80 -5.37
N ASP A 36 -4.91 -13.73 -5.90
CA ASP A 36 -4.23 -12.44 -6.09
C ASP A 36 -4.94 -11.38 -5.24
N ASP A 37 -4.19 -10.62 -4.46
CA ASP A 37 -4.71 -9.58 -3.57
C ASP A 37 -3.90 -8.28 -3.67
N VAL A 38 -4.60 -7.17 -3.90
CA VAL A 38 -4.02 -5.83 -4.01
C VAL A 38 -4.50 -4.98 -2.84
N HIS A 39 -3.57 -4.49 -2.05
CA HIS A 39 -3.80 -3.57 -0.93
C HIS A 39 -3.37 -2.17 -1.32
N VAL A 40 -4.28 -1.20 -1.16
CA VAL A 40 -4.00 0.22 -1.42
C VAL A 40 -4.21 0.99 -0.12
N GLU A 41 -3.16 1.65 0.35
CA GLU A 41 -3.17 2.49 1.55
C GLU A 41 -2.82 3.94 1.16
N GLU A 42 -3.66 4.89 1.57
CA GLU A 42 -3.41 6.32 1.39
C GLU A 42 -2.96 6.93 2.72
N GLN A 43 -1.81 7.60 2.72
CA GLN A 43 -1.29 8.36 3.85
C GLN A 43 -1.27 9.85 3.53
N LYS A 44 -2.05 10.63 4.27
CA LYS A 44 -2.09 12.10 4.15
C LYS A 44 -1.07 12.72 5.09
N ARG A 45 -0.02 13.35 4.54
CA ARG A 45 0.98 14.06 5.33
C ARG A 45 0.84 15.56 5.15
N LYS A 46 0.47 16.25 6.23
CA LYS A 46 0.49 17.72 6.29
C LYS A 46 1.87 18.21 6.70
N ARG A 47 2.51 19.02 5.86
CA ARG A 47 3.74 19.77 6.18
C ARG A 47 3.36 21.21 6.56
N GLU A 48 3.57 21.56 7.82
CA GLU A 48 3.56 22.96 8.25
C GLU A 48 4.85 23.64 7.79
N LYS A 49 4.73 24.69 6.96
CA LYS A 49 5.84 25.62 6.74
C LYS A 49 5.90 26.55 7.95
N PHE A 50 6.84 26.33 8.86
CA PHE A 50 7.27 27.38 9.79
C PHE A 50 8.03 28.42 8.96
N GLY A 51 7.29 29.39 8.43
CA GLY A 51 7.88 30.61 7.89
C GLY A 51 8.32 31.48 9.07
N GLU A 52 9.62 31.68 9.19
CA GLU A 52 10.20 32.75 10.00
C GLU A 52 9.57 34.10 9.61
N ASP A 53 8.64 34.59 10.43
CA ASP A 53 8.37 36.04 10.48
C ASP A 53 8.80 36.52 11.86
N GLY A 54 10.13 36.60 12.02
CA GLY A 54 10.78 37.19 13.18
C GLY A 54 10.66 38.71 13.17
N HIS A 55 9.46 39.24 13.38
CA HIS A 55 9.27 40.64 13.77
C HIS A 55 9.06 40.74 15.28
N VAL A 56 10.15 40.84 16.05
CA VAL A 56 10.22 41.35 17.43
C VAL A 56 11.71 41.62 17.69
N LYS A 57 12.23 42.79 18.07
CA LYS A 57 11.76 44.16 18.32
C LYS A 57 12.95 45.07 18.00
N SER A 58 12.70 46.25 17.44
CA SER A 58 13.62 47.38 17.53
C SER A 58 13.79 47.75 19.01
N ALA A 59 15.03 47.74 19.51
CA ALA A 59 15.37 48.33 20.80
C ALA A 59 16.81 48.87 20.80
N CYS A 60 16.86 50.20 20.93
CA CYS A 60 17.96 51.09 21.35
C CYS A 60 19.16 51.23 20.41
#